data_AF-A0A5B6ZES5-F1
#
_entry.id   AF-A0A5B6ZES5-F1
#
_cell.length_a   1.000
_cell.length_b   1.000
_cell.length_c   1.000
_cell.angle_alpha   90.00
_cell.angle_beta   90.00
_cell.angle_gamma   90.00
#
_symmetry.space_group_name_H-M   'P 1'
#
loop_
_entity.id
_entity.type
_entity.pdbx_description
1 polymer ?
#
loop_
_entity_poly.entity_id
_entity_poly.type
_entity_poly.pdbx_seq_one_letter_code
_entity_poly.pdbx_strand_id
1 'polypeptide(L)'
;AQERPNDRHPNPNFVKDDIRHRNRSRESLVRMELDRISEEHPMHDQNSQVNKVNKNREICVCRLKTRAVQLSTDHSTSLEEEVLRIKAEHVDDNQTIINDRVKGQLKVTRAFGAGFLKKPRCNEALLEMFRIDYVGTAPYISCFPSILHHRLSSSDHFLVLSSDGLYQYFSNEEVVAH
;
A
#
# COMPACT_ATOMS: atom_id res chain seq x y z
N ALA A 1 26.27 26.86 56.18
CA ALA A 1 27.17 25.68 56.24
C ALA A 1 26.93 24.86 54.98
N GLN A 2 27.86 24.59 54.06
CA GLN A 2 29.31 24.84 53.95
C GLN A 2 29.66 24.51 52.46
N GLU A 3 29.96 25.53 51.66
CA GLU A 3 31.22 25.76 50.89
C GLU A 3 31.64 24.75 49.79
N ARG A 4 31.91 25.27 48.57
CA ARG A 4 32.69 24.63 47.46
C ARG A 4 34.20 24.88 47.67
N PRO A 5 35.13 24.24 46.93
CA PRO A 5 35.73 24.94 45.78
C PRO A 5 36.21 24.06 44.58
N ASN A 6 36.63 24.76 43.52
CA ASN A 6 37.14 24.34 42.20
C ASN A 6 38.63 23.92 42.20
N ASP A 7 39.07 23.22 41.13
CA ASP A 7 40.38 23.40 40.44
C ASP A 7 40.31 22.72 39.04
N ARG A 8 40.32 23.44 37.90
CA ARG A 8 41.43 24.02 37.07
C ARG A 8 42.23 23.01 36.19
N HIS A 9 42.16 23.22 34.87
CA HIS A 9 42.83 22.53 33.74
C HIS A 9 44.35 22.85 33.58
N PRO A 10 45.15 22.14 32.74
CA PRO A 10 45.29 22.49 31.30
C PRO A 10 45.51 21.33 30.27
N ASN A 11 45.30 21.65 28.99
CA ASN A 11 45.41 20.87 27.73
C ASN A 11 46.90 20.68 27.28
N PRO A 12 47.27 19.77 26.33
CA PRO A 12 47.22 20.14 24.90
C PRO A 12 46.95 18.99 23.88
N ASN A 13 46.05 19.30 22.94
CA ASN A 13 46.10 19.12 21.47
C ASN A 13 46.70 17.85 20.83
N PHE A 14 45.84 17.08 20.14
CA PHE A 14 46.12 16.58 18.78
C PHE A 14 44.80 16.46 17.95
N VAL A 15 44.51 17.55 17.24
CA VAL A 15 44.02 17.73 15.84
C VAL A 15 43.22 16.61 15.12
N LYS A 16 42.04 17.02 14.61
CA LYS A 16 41.23 16.56 13.43
C LYS A 16 40.51 15.20 13.54
N ASP A 17 39.25 15.02 13.11
CA ASP A 17 38.49 15.63 12.00
C ASP A 17 36.98 15.78 12.32
N ASP A 18 36.36 16.79 11.71
CA ASP A 18 34.92 17.00 11.56
C ASP A 18 34.21 15.75 10.99
N ILE A 19 33.04 15.38 11.52
CA ILE A 19 31.85 15.07 10.69
C ILE A 19 30.60 15.39 11.53
N ARG A 20 30.00 16.54 11.20
CA ARG A 20 28.63 16.91 11.55
C ARG A 20 27.66 16.13 10.66
N HIS A 21 27.12 15.01 11.10
CA HIS A 21 25.88 14.49 10.53
C HIS A 21 24.68 15.05 11.27
N ARG A 22 24.45 16.33 10.97
CA ARG A 22 23.20 17.05 11.15
C ARG A 22 22.06 16.23 10.52
N ASN A 23 21.05 15.95 11.33
CA ASN A 23 19.72 15.46 10.94
C ASN A 23 19.31 16.05 9.57
N ARG A 24 19.43 15.26 8.51
CA ARG A 24 18.93 15.62 7.18
C ARG A 24 17.51 15.06 7.10
N SER A 25 16.57 15.99 7.22
CA SER A 25 15.14 15.77 7.40
C SER A 25 14.56 14.76 6.41
N ARG A 26 13.76 13.81 6.92
CA ARG A 26 12.79 13.00 6.15
C ARG A 26 11.87 13.87 5.28
N GLU A 27 11.69 15.13 5.63
CA GLU A 27 10.95 16.14 4.85
C GLU A 27 11.65 16.52 3.53
N SER A 28 12.96 16.33 3.39
CA SER A 28 13.71 16.62 2.15
C SER A 28 13.46 15.57 1.06
N LEU A 29 13.21 14.32 1.45
CA LEU A 29 12.94 13.22 0.53
C LEU A 29 11.52 13.31 -0.05
N VAL A 30 10.55 13.70 0.78
CA VAL A 30 9.16 13.90 0.35
C VAL A 30 9.03 15.08 -0.64
N ARG A 31 9.85 16.13 -0.51
CA ARG A 31 9.89 17.22 -1.50
C ARG A 31 10.52 16.80 -2.84
N MET A 32 11.58 15.99 -2.82
CA MET A 32 12.20 15.49 -4.06
C MET A 32 11.30 14.54 -4.86
N GLU A 33 10.37 13.84 -4.22
CA GLU A 33 9.44 12.92 -4.87
C GLU A 33 8.22 13.65 -5.49
N LEU A 34 7.92 14.87 -5.03
CA LEU A 34 6.77 15.67 -5.49
C LEU A 34 7.12 16.70 -6.59
N ASP A 35 8.40 17.04 -6.77
CA ASP A 35 8.86 17.97 -7.83
C ASP A 35 9.07 17.29 -9.21
N ARG A 36 8.74 16.00 -9.35
CA ARG A 36 8.91 15.25 -10.63
C ARG A 36 7.71 15.28 -11.55
N ILE A 37 6.61 15.92 -11.16
CA ILE A 37 5.48 16.18 -12.05
C ILE A 37 5.59 17.63 -12.52
N SER A 38 6.58 17.89 -13.37
CA SER A 38 6.66 19.12 -14.16
C SER A 38 5.95 18.86 -15.49
N GLU A 39 4.82 19.51 -15.69
CA GLU A 39 4.19 19.59 -17.00
C GLU A 39 4.88 20.67 -17.83
N GLU A 40 5.94 20.31 -18.55
CA GLU A 40 6.53 21.14 -19.59
C GLU A 40 6.34 20.49 -20.96
N HIS A 41 5.49 21.13 -21.78
CA HIS A 41 5.36 20.84 -23.20
C HIS A 41 6.10 21.93 -24.00
N PRO A 42 7.23 21.64 -24.66
CA PRO A 42 7.84 22.57 -25.59
C PRO A 42 7.32 22.26 -27.00
N MET A 43 6.30 22.98 -27.46
CA MET A 43 6.07 23.15 -28.89
C MET A 43 5.90 24.63 -29.20
N HIS A 44 7.04 25.24 -29.46
CA HIS A 44 7.13 26.52 -30.13
C HIS A 44 6.79 26.26 -31.61
N ASP A 45 5.72 26.85 -32.13
CA ASP A 45 5.67 27.18 -33.56
C ASP A 45 4.91 28.49 -33.79
N GLN A 46 5.54 29.39 -34.54
CA GLN A 46 5.05 30.73 -34.82
C GLN A 46 4.17 30.73 -36.07
N ASN A 47 3.16 31.59 -36.06
CA ASN A 47 2.48 32.18 -37.22
C ASN A 47 1.77 31.25 -38.23
N SER A 48 0.44 31.23 -38.15
CA SER A 48 -0.39 31.53 -39.33
C SER A 48 -1.79 31.98 -38.89
N GLN A 49 -2.07 33.27 -39.07
CA GLN A 49 -3.43 33.79 -39.15
C GLN A 49 -4.17 33.17 -40.35
N VAL A 50 -5.51 33.22 -40.30
CA VAL A 50 -6.46 33.12 -41.42
C VAL A 50 -6.97 31.69 -41.74
N ASN A 51 -8.12 31.30 -41.18
CA ASN A 51 -9.41 31.44 -41.85
C ASN A 51 -10.56 30.79 -41.05
N LYS A 52 -11.59 31.60 -40.80
CA LYS A 52 -12.84 31.20 -40.17
C LYS A 52 -13.67 30.43 -41.20
N VAL A 53 -13.58 29.10 -41.22
CA VAL A 53 -14.51 28.26 -41.99
C VAL A 53 -15.00 27.14 -41.09
N ASN A 54 -16.30 27.21 -40.78
CA ASN A 54 -17.11 26.14 -40.24
C ASN A 54 -16.77 24.81 -40.93
N LYS A 55 -16.02 23.97 -40.22
CA LYS A 55 -16.16 22.52 -40.34
C LYS A 55 -16.41 22.06 -38.93
N ASN A 56 -17.67 21.74 -38.67
CA ASN A 56 -18.06 20.73 -37.69
C ASN A 56 -17.37 19.43 -38.14
N ARG A 57 -16.05 19.35 -37.96
CA ARG A 57 -15.38 18.08 -37.77
C ARG A 57 -15.93 17.68 -36.43
N GLU A 58 -16.99 16.87 -36.49
CA GLU A 58 -17.17 15.80 -35.55
C GLU A 58 -15.75 15.33 -35.20
N ILE A 59 -15.28 15.77 -34.04
CA ILE A 59 -14.35 14.97 -33.30
C ILE A 59 -15.22 13.76 -33.01
N CYS A 60 -15.22 12.83 -33.97
CA CYS A 60 -15.47 11.45 -33.68
C CYS A 60 -14.32 11.11 -32.75
N VAL A 61 -14.51 11.50 -31.48
CA VAL A 61 -13.84 10.91 -30.35
C VAL A 61 -14.32 9.48 -30.51
N CYS A 62 -13.58 8.70 -31.31
CA CYS A 62 -13.57 7.26 -31.21
C CYS A 62 -13.35 7.07 -29.72
N ARG A 63 -14.46 6.87 -29.00
CA ARG A 63 -14.51 6.82 -27.54
C ARG A 63 -13.59 5.67 -27.23
N LEU A 64 -12.33 5.99 -26.92
CA LEU A 64 -11.28 5.01 -26.70
C LEU A 64 -11.82 4.20 -25.54
N LYS A 65 -12.30 3.01 -25.84
CA LYS A 65 -12.93 2.17 -24.84
C LYS A 65 -11.79 1.66 -23.98
N THR A 66 -11.54 2.36 -22.88
CA THR A 66 -10.58 1.92 -21.87
C THR A 66 -11.00 0.54 -21.41
N ARG A 67 -10.07 -0.42 -21.48
CA ARG A 67 -10.30 -1.77 -21.00
C ARG A 67 -9.65 -1.89 -19.63
N ALA A 68 -10.42 -2.31 -18.64
CA ALA A 68 -9.88 -2.62 -17.33
C ALA A 68 -9.08 -3.92 -17.39
N VAL A 69 -7.91 -3.93 -16.74
CA VAL A 69 -7.10 -5.12 -16.53
C VAL A 69 -6.84 -5.22 -15.03
N GLN A 70 -7.39 -6.26 -14.40
CA GLN A 70 -7.20 -6.49 -12.97
C GLN A 70 -5.81 -7.05 -12.72
N LEU A 71 -5.02 -6.36 -11.88
CA LEU A 71 -3.64 -6.71 -11.57
C LEU A 71 -3.47 -7.36 -10.18
N SER A 72 -4.51 -7.38 -9.35
CA SER A 72 -4.50 -7.99 -8.02
C SER A 72 -5.79 -8.74 -7.73
N THR A 73 -5.70 -9.78 -6.91
CA THR A 73 -6.85 -10.52 -6.38
C THR A 73 -7.09 -10.18 -4.92
N ASP A 74 -8.35 -10.14 -4.50
CA ASP A 74 -8.73 -9.81 -3.13
C ASP A 74 -8.53 -11.00 -2.20
N HIS A 75 -7.48 -10.97 -1.39
CA HIS A 75 -7.19 -12.02 -0.41
C HIS A 75 -8.20 -12.01 0.75
N SER A 76 -9.33 -12.68 0.54
CA SER A 76 -10.42 -12.80 1.50
C SER A 76 -11.05 -14.20 1.45
N THR A 77 -11.94 -14.48 2.39
CA THR A 77 -12.66 -15.76 2.48
C THR A 77 -13.64 -16.00 1.32
N SER A 78 -13.90 -14.99 0.47
CA SER A 78 -14.64 -15.20 -0.78
C SER A 78 -13.82 -15.93 -1.85
N LEU A 79 -12.49 -15.96 -1.73
CA LEU A 79 -11.62 -16.74 -2.61
C LEU A 79 -11.45 -18.14 -2.05
N GLU A 80 -11.98 -19.13 -2.77
CA GLU A 80 -11.89 -20.55 -2.39
C GLU A 80 -10.44 -21.00 -2.22
N GLU A 81 -9.51 -20.52 -3.06
CA GLU A 81 -8.08 -20.83 -2.93
C GLU A 81 -7.50 -20.41 -1.57
N GLU A 82 -7.90 -19.25 -1.04
CA GLU A 82 -7.45 -18.78 0.27
C GLU A 82 -8.10 -19.57 1.41
N VAL A 83 -9.38 -19.93 1.27
CA VAL A 83 -10.07 -20.79 2.23
C VAL A 83 -9.43 -22.18 2.30
N LEU A 84 -9.17 -22.79 1.15
CA LEU A 84 -8.50 -24.08 1.05
C LEU A 84 -7.07 -24.02 1.60
N ARG A 85 -6.32 -22.95 1.30
CA ARG A 85 -4.98 -22.73 1.86
C ARG A 85 -5.02 -22.72 3.39
N ILE A 86 -5.90 -21.92 3.99
CA ILE A 86 -5.99 -21.83 5.46
C ILE A 86 -6.36 -23.17 6.08
N LYS A 87 -7.33 -23.90 5.50
CA LYS A 87 -7.74 -25.23 5.96
C LYS A 87 -6.60 -26.26 5.85
N ALA A 88 -5.84 -26.22 4.77
CA ALA A 88 -4.69 -27.11 4.56
C ALA A 88 -3.52 -26.82 5.52
N GLU A 89 -3.33 -25.55 5.90
CA GLU A 89 -2.33 -25.13 6.89
C GLU A 89 -2.72 -25.53 8.34
N HIS A 90 -3.99 -25.84 8.60
CA HIS A 90 -4.54 -26.15 9.94
C HIS A 90 -5.46 -27.38 9.89
N VAL A 91 -4.89 -28.53 9.51
CA VAL A 91 -5.64 -29.80 9.36
C VAL A 91 -6.27 -30.32 10.65
N ASP A 92 -5.75 -29.87 11.80
CA ASP A 92 -6.20 -30.19 13.15
C ASP A 92 -7.31 -29.27 13.67
N ASP A 93 -7.63 -28.20 12.95
CA ASP A 93 -8.66 -27.23 13.32
C ASP A 93 -9.79 -27.19 12.28
N ASN A 94 -10.94 -27.76 12.65
CA ASN A 94 -12.14 -27.77 11.81
C ASN A 94 -12.92 -26.44 11.82
N GLN A 95 -12.52 -25.48 12.66
CA GLN A 95 -13.17 -24.17 12.83
C GLN A 95 -12.31 -23.02 12.32
N THR A 96 -11.43 -23.27 11.36
CA THR A 96 -10.58 -22.24 10.73
C THR A 96 -11.39 -21.12 10.07
N ILE A 97 -12.51 -21.45 9.42
CA ILE A 97 -13.46 -20.50 8.83
C ILE A 97 -14.84 -20.66 9.48
N ILE A 98 -15.36 -19.59 10.06
CA ILE A 98 -16.66 -19.54 10.74
C ILE A 98 -17.44 -18.36 10.19
N ASN A 99 -18.67 -18.56 9.73
CA ASN A 99 -19.53 -17.51 9.16
C ASN A 99 -18.82 -16.66 8.09
N ASP A 100 -18.10 -17.32 7.16
CA ASP A 100 -17.33 -16.65 6.10
C ASP A 100 -16.29 -15.65 6.66
N ARG A 101 -15.66 -16.00 7.79
CA ARG A 101 -14.58 -15.22 8.42
C ARG A 101 -13.53 -16.15 9.02
N VAL A 102 -12.26 -15.77 8.95
CA VAL A 102 -11.16 -16.48 9.60
C VAL A 102 -11.35 -16.45 11.11
N LYS A 103 -11.51 -17.63 11.73
CA LYS A 103 -11.89 -17.84 13.14
C LYS A 103 -13.09 -17.02 13.61
N GLY A 104 -14.00 -16.64 12.69
CA GLY A 104 -15.14 -15.78 12.96
C GLY A 104 -14.82 -14.28 13.04
N GLN A 105 -13.56 -13.87 12.84
CA GLN A 105 -13.08 -12.53 13.18
C GLN A 105 -12.88 -11.62 11.97
N LEU A 106 -12.19 -12.08 10.92
CA LEU A 106 -11.86 -11.25 9.75
C LEU A 106 -12.29 -11.90 8.44
N LYS A 107 -12.82 -11.11 7.50
CA LYS A 107 -13.05 -11.56 6.12
C LYS A 107 -11.76 -11.60 5.30
N VAL A 108 -10.82 -10.69 5.56
CA VAL A 108 -9.51 -10.68 4.90
C VAL A 108 -8.65 -11.83 5.42
N THR A 109 -7.94 -12.52 4.53
CA THR A 109 -7.08 -13.67 4.85
C THR A 109 -5.61 -13.28 4.94
N ARG A 110 -5.29 -12.06 4.49
CA ARG A 110 -3.95 -11.48 4.58
C ARG A 110 -4.02 -10.03 5.06
N ALA A 111 -3.27 -9.70 6.11
CA ALA A 111 -3.25 -8.36 6.67
C ALA A 111 -1.98 -8.10 7.48
N PHE A 112 -1.58 -6.85 7.62
CA PHE A 112 -0.72 -6.41 8.71
C PHE A 112 -1.53 -6.34 10.02
N GLY A 113 -0.85 -6.33 11.18
CA GLY A 113 -1.55 -6.35 12.48
C GLY A 113 -2.24 -7.69 12.76
N ALA A 114 -3.40 -7.64 13.44
CA ALA A 114 -4.20 -8.81 13.83
C ALA A 114 -3.39 -9.95 14.46
N GLY A 115 -2.51 -9.58 15.40
CA GLY A 115 -1.55 -10.51 16.02
C GLY A 115 -2.21 -11.70 16.71
N PHE A 116 -3.44 -11.53 17.23
CA PHE A 116 -4.21 -12.59 17.87
C PHE A 116 -4.59 -13.75 16.91
N LEU A 117 -4.56 -13.52 15.60
CA LEU A 117 -4.71 -14.56 14.57
C LEU A 117 -3.38 -15.12 14.06
N LYS A 118 -2.25 -14.63 14.58
CA LYS A 118 -0.91 -14.98 14.10
C LYS A 118 -0.04 -15.67 15.13
N LYS A 119 -0.26 -15.37 16.41
CA LYS A 119 0.52 -15.92 17.52
C LYS A 119 -0.39 -16.15 18.72
N PRO A 120 -0.37 -17.35 19.34
CA PRO A 120 -1.14 -17.63 20.55
C PRO A 120 -0.90 -16.62 21.66
N ARG A 121 0.36 -16.20 21.89
CA ARG A 121 0.70 -15.18 22.90
C ARG A 121 -0.03 -13.85 22.71
N CYS A 122 -0.28 -13.45 21.46
CA CYS A 122 -1.03 -12.23 21.17
C CYS A 122 -2.53 -12.42 21.40
N ASN A 123 -3.06 -13.63 21.23
CA ASN A 123 -4.42 -13.98 21.60
C ASN A 123 -4.61 -13.98 23.11
N GLU A 124 -3.68 -14.59 23.87
CA GLU A 124 -3.72 -14.61 25.34
C GLU A 124 -3.60 -13.23 25.98
N ALA A 125 -3.01 -12.26 25.27
CA ALA A 125 -2.94 -10.88 25.74
C ALA A 125 -4.29 -10.14 25.65
N LEU A 126 -5.28 -10.69 24.94
CA LEU A 126 -6.61 -10.11 24.86
C LEU A 126 -7.46 -10.42 26.11
N LEU A 127 -8.48 -9.59 26.34
CA LEU A 127 -9.56 -9.94 27.26
C LEU A 127 -10.24 -11.22 26.76
N GLU A 128 -10.67 -12.08 27.70
CA GLU A 128 -11.21 -13.41 27.41
C GLU A 128 -12.31 -13.39 26.35
N MET A 129 -13.22 -12.41 26.39
CA MET A 129 -14.30 -12.25 25.41
C MET A 129 -13.85 -11.98 23.96
N PHE A 130 -12.61 -11.54 23.75
CA PHE A 130 -12.04 -11.26 22.43
C PHE A 130 -11.06 -12.35 21.98
N ARG A 131 -10.80 -13.36 22.82
CA ARG A 131 -9.94 -14.48 22.44
C ARG A 131 -10.65 -15.37 21.45
N ILE A 132 -9.88 -15.90 20.52
CA ILE A 132 -10.30 -17.04 19.72
C ILE A 132 -9.81 -18.34 20.36
N ASP A 133 -10.47 -19.45 20.03
CA ASP A 133 -9.90 -20.78 20.28
C ASP A 133 -8.74 -21.02 19.31
N TYR A 134 -7.53 -20.76 19.77
CA TYR A 134 -6.32 -20.84 18.96
C TYR A 134 -5.74 -22.26 19.05
N VAL A 135 -5.78 -23.00 17.94
CA VAL A 135 -5.25 -24.37 17.85
C VAL A 135 -3.84 -24.33 17.27
N GLY A 136 -2.90 -24.98 17.97
CA GLY A 136 -1.50 -25.03 17.55
C GLY A 136 -0.77 -23.68 17.64
N THR A 137 0.20 -23.46 16.75
CA THR A 137 1.04 -22.25 16.74
C THR A 137 1.16 -21.60 15.36
N ALA A 138 0.59 -22.22 14.33
CA ALA A 138 0.57 -21.69 12.97
C ALA A 138 -0.32 -20.43 12.89
N PRO A 139 0.04 -19.43 12.08
CA PRO A 139 -0.77 -18.23 11.89
C PRO A 139 -1.97 -18.50 10.98
N TYR A 140 -3.18 -18.12 11.40
CA TYR A 140 -4.40 -18.26 10.58
C TYR A 140 -4.48 -17.28 9.42
N ILE A 141 -3.78 -16.14 9.52
CA ILE A 141 -3.68 -15.15 8.44
C ILE A 141 -2.22 -14.80 8.15
N SER A 142 -1.93 -14.48 6.90
CA SER A 142 -0.58 -14.11 6.45
C SER A 142 -0.40 -12.59 6.38
N CYS A 143 0.85 -12.12 6.38
CA CYS A 143 1.18 -10.75 5.94
C CYS A 143 2.05 -10.75 4.67
N PHE A 144 2.18 -11.90 4.01
CA PHE A 144 2.91 -12.01 2.75
C PHE A 144 2.02 -11.59 1.58
N PRO A 145 2.44 -10.62 0.75
CA PRO A 145 1.66 -10.18 -0.40
C PRO A 145 1.67 -11.22 -1.52
N SER A 146 0.72 -11.12 -2.45
CA SER A 146 0.85 -11.70 -3.79
C SER A 146 1.49 -10.65 -4.70
N ILE A 147 2.43 -11.09 -5.55
CA ILE A 147 3.21 -10.20 -6.41
C ILE A 147 2.92 -10.56 -7.86
N LEU A 148 2.48 -9.56 -8.64
CA LEU A 148 2.32 -9.65 -10.09
C LEU A 148 3.22 -8.61 -10.77
N HIS A 149 3.92 -9.02 -11.82
CA HIS A 149 4.71 -8.12 -12.65
C HIS A 149 4.00 -7.86 -13.98
N HIS A 150 3.64 -6.60 -14.24
CA HIS A 150 3.05 -6.15 -15.50
C HIS A 150 4.03 -5.23 -16.23
N ARG A 151 4.34 -5.54 -17.50
CA ARG A 151 5.20 -4.69 -18.32
C ARG A 151 4.34 -3.66 -19.06
N LEU A 152 4.56 -2.39 -18.74
CA LEU A 152 3.85 -1.28 -19.37
C LEU A 152 4.08 -1.23 -20.89
N SER A 153 3.03 -0.80 -21.58
CA SER A 153 2.99 -0.58 -23.02
C SER A 153 2.34 0.76 -23.34
N SER A 154 2.42 1.20 -24.60
CA SER A 154 1.79 2.46 -25.03
C SER A 154 0.25 2.46 -24.96
N SER A 155 -0.38 1.32 -24.70
CA SER A 155 -1.84 1.21 -24.48
C SER A 155 -2.25 1.31 -23.00
N ASP A 156 -1.29 1.32 -22.08
CA ASP A 156 -1.58 1.45 -20.65
C ASP A 156 -1.60 2.94 -20.28
N HIS A 157 -2.77 3.45 -19.87
CA HIS A 157 -2.97 4.88 -19.66
C HIS A 157 -2.81 5.32 -18.21
N PHE A 158 -3.35 4.54 -17.27
CA PHE A 158 -3.32 4.85 -15.84
C PHE A 158 -3.49 3.57 -15.01
N LEU A 159 -3.18 3.68 -13.71
CA LEU A 159 -3.40 2.63 -12.71
C LEU A 159 -4.36 3.14 -11.64
N VAL A 160 -5.38 2.35 -11.31
CA VAL A 160 -6.28 2.63 -10.19
C VAL A 160 -5.86 1.79 -9.00
N LEU A 161 -5.61 2.45 -7.87
CA LEU A 161 -5.41 1.83 -6.57
C LEU A 161 -6.51 2.34 -5.63
N SER A 162 -7.35 1.44 -5.14
CA SER A 162 -8.45 1.78 -4.24
C SER A 162 -8.70 0.66 -3.25
N SER A 163 -9.46 0.96 -2.20
CA SER A 163 -10.01 -0.05 -1.32
C SER A 163 -11.20 -0.76 -1.96
N ASP A 164 -11.60 -1.87 -1.34
CA ASP A 164 -12.82 -2.63 -1.64
C ASP A 164 -14.09 -1.76 -1.62
N GLY A 165 -14.12 -0.71 -0.78
CA GLY A 165 -15.23 0.24 -0.70
C GLY A 165 -15.63 0.88 -2.04
N LEU A 166 -14.71 1.04 -2.99
CA LEU A 166 -15.06 1.50 -4.35
C LEU A 166 -15.82 0.41 -5.11
N TYR A 167 -15.29 -0.81 -5.08
CA TYR A 167 -15.78 -1.95 -5.85
C TYR A 167 -17.02 -2.62 -5.23
N GLN A 168 -17.46 -2.16 -4.06
CA GLN A 168 -18.79 -2.46 -3.52
C GLN A 168 -19.93 -1.89 -4.37
N TYR A 169 -19.65 -0.85 -5.16
CA TYR A 169 -20.67 -0.14 -5.96
C TYR A 169 -20.38 -0.13 -7.46
N PHE A 170 -19.12 -0.33 -7.87
CA PHE A 170 -18.71 -0.23 -9.26
C PHE A 170 -17.92 -1.46 -9.71
N SER A 171 -18.15 -1.91 -10.94
CA SER A 171 -17.29 -2.88 -11.63
C SER A 171 -15.98 -2.24 -12.12
N ASN A 172 -14.99 -3.07 -12.43
CA ASN A 172 -13.71 -2.62 -12.99
C ASN A 172 -13.90 -1.78 -14.27
N GLU A 173 -14.85 -2.17 -15.12
CA GLU A 173 -15.19 -1.50 -16.37
C GLU A 173 -15.83 -0.13 -16.13
N GLU A 174 -16.72 -0.01 -15.14
CA GLU A 174 -17.34 1.27 -14.78
C GLU A 174 -16.32 2.25 -14.22
N VAL A 175 -15.36 1.77 -13.40
CA VAL A 175 -14.30 2.61 -12.83
C VAL A 175 -13.43 3.24 -13.91
N VAL A 176 -13.15 2.55 -15.02
CA VAL A 176 -12.28 3.06 -16.10
C VAL A 176 -13.04 3.74 -17.25
N ALA A 177 -14.37 3.71 -17.23
CA ALA A 177 -15.21 4.28 -18.29
C ALA A 177 -15.41 5.80 -18.19
N HIS A 178 -14.98 6.41 -17.08
CA HIS A 178 -15.19 7.83 -16.74
C HIS A 178 -13.95 8.68 -16.91
#